data_AF-A0AA89RX77-F1
#
_entry.id   AF-A0AA89RX77-F1
#
_cell.length_a   1.000
_cell.length_b   1.000
_cell.length_c   1.000
_cell.angle_alpha   90.00
_cell.angle_beta   90.00
_cell.angle_gamma   90.00
#
_symmetry.space_group_name_H-M   'P 1'
#
loop_
_entity.id
_entity.type
_entity.pdbx_description
1 polymer ?
#
loop_
_entity_poly.entity_id
_entity_poly.type
_entity_poly.pdbx_seq_one_letter_code
_entity_poly.pdbx_strand_id
1 'polypeptide(L)'
;MNTLRFLVTAAAIATSVLTATSALASASDASQGKTRAQVRAELIQAYRDGVIPASDGDYPPSQATIDANRTRLAAANPAWAREQQ
;
A
#
# COMPACT_ATOMS: atom_id res chain seq x y z
N MET A 1 10.63 8.62 46.18
CA MET A 1 11.73 8.23 45.27
C MET A 1 11.59 6.75 45.01
N ASN A 2 11.38 6.40 43.72
CA ASN A 2 11.50 5.08 43.07
C ASN A 2 10.73 3.86 43.62
N THR A 3 9.90 3.25 42.78
CA THR A 3 10.19 1.92 42.20
C THR A 3 9.20 1.60 41.08
N LEU A 4 9.69 1.57 39.84
CA LEU A 4 9.01 1.03 38.68
C LEU A 4 8.87 -0.50 38.80
N ARG A 5 7.67 -1.01 38.51
CA ARG A 5 7.41 -2.46 38.40
C ARG A 5 6.90 -2.76 36.99
N PHE A 6 7.84 -3.00 36.09
CA PHE A 6 7.57 -3.64 34.80
C PHE A 6 7.52 -5.15 35.02
N LEU A 7 6.32 -5.72 34.96
CA LEU A 7 6.14 -7.17 34.90
C LEU A 7 6.01 -7.56 33.43
N VAL A 8 7.10 -8.07 32.87
CA VAL A 8 7.14 -8.76 31.59
C VAL A 8 6.66 -10.18 31.83
N THR A 9 5.42 -10.47 31.42
CA THR A 9 4.87 -11.83 31.43
C THR A 9 5.38 -12.56 30.19
N ALA A 10 6.41 -13.39 30.37
CA ALA A 10 6.85 -14.36 29.39
C ALA A 10 5.95 -15.60 29.48
N ALA A 11 5.16 -15.86 28.44
CA ALA A 11 4.52 -17.15 28.22
C ALA A 11 4.03 -17.25 26.76
N ALA A 12 4.62 -18.16 25.98
CA ALA A 12 3.89 -19.04 25.06
C ALA A 12 4.89 -19.90 24.27
N ILE A 13 5.11 -21.11 24.78
CA ILE A 13 5.48 -22.28 24.00
C ILE A 13 4.30 -22.68 23.09
N ALA A 14 4.52 -22.83 21.79
CA ALA A 14 3.74 -23.73 20.93
C ALA A 14 4.41 -23.84 19.55
N THR A 15 5.20 -24.90 19.38
CA THR A 15 5.66 -25.37 18.07
C THR A 15 4.47 -25.96 17.31
N SER A 16 3.95 -25.23 16.34
CA SER A 16 2.91 -25.73 15.44
C SER A 16 3.56 -26.24 14.15
N VAL A 17 3.72 -27.56 14.03
CA VAL A 17 3.96 -28.20 12.74
C VAL A 17 2.63 -28.13 11.96
N LEU A 18 2.65 -27.53 10.77
CA LEU A 18 1.50 -27.55 9.87
C LEU A 18 1.96 -28.01 8.50
N THR A 19 1.84 -29.32 8.27
CA THR A 19 1.90 -29.90 6.93
C THR A 19 0.48 -30.25 6.52
N ALA A 20 -0.14 -29.39 5.72
CA ALA A 20 -1.31 -29.75 4.94
C ALA A 20 -1.02 -29.40 3.48
N THR A 21 -0.59 -30.42 2.74
CA THR A 21 -0.55 -30.40 1.28
C THR A 21 -1.99 -30.48 0.77
N SER A 22 -2.41 -29.45 0.05
CA SER A 22 -3.58 -29.54 -0.83
C SER A 22 -3.21 -28.82 -2.12
N ALA A 23 -2.79 -29.60 -3.11
CA ALA A 23 -2.72 -29.17 -4.50
C ALA A 23 -4.13 -28.84 -4.96
N LEU A 24 -4.51 -27.56 -4.92
CA LEU A 24 -5.67 -27.09 -5.67
C LEU A 24 -5.23 -26.93 -7.11
N ALA A 25 -5.83 -27.74 -7.97
CA ALA A 25 -5.80 -27.59 -9.40
C ALA A 25 -5.95 -26.10 -9.76
N SER A 26 -5.00 -25.58 -10.52
CA SER A 26 -5.07 -24.25 -11.10
C SER A 26 -6.25 -24.22 -12.08
N ALA A 27 -7.44 -23.97 -11.55
CA ALA A 27 -8.52 -23.44 -12.34
C ALA A 27 -7.98 -22.16 -12.94
N SER A 28 -7.92 -22.08 -14.27
CA SER A 28 -7.54 -20.87 -14.98
C SER A 28 -8.41 -19.73 -14.44
N ASP A 29 -7.83 -18.88 -13.60
CA ASP A 29 -8.45 -17.67 -13.09
C ASP A 29 -8.90 -16.87 -14.31
N ALA A 30 -10.18 -16.98 -14.66
CA ALA A 30 -10.87 -15.94 -15.40
C ALA A 30 -10.74 -14.71 -14.51
N SER A 31 -9.64 -13.98 -14.71
CA SER A 31 -9.11 -13.02 -13.75
C SER A 31 -10.15 -11.93 -13.69
N GLN A 32 -10.98 -11.95 -12.65
CA GLN A 32 -12.02 -10.95 -12.51
C GLN A 32 -11.33 -9.60 -12.55
N GLY A 33 -11.62 -8.80 -13.58
CA GLY A 33 -10.98 -7.52 -13.77
C GLY A 33 -11.14 -6.65 -12.52
N LYS A 34 -10.19 -5.76 -12.28
CA LYS A 34 -10.24 -4.86 -11.11
C LYS A 34 -11.58 -4.14 -11.06
N THR A 35 -12.20 -4.14 -9.88
CA THR A 35 -13.41 -3.36 -9.67
C THR A 35 -13.10 -1.87 -9.80
N ARG A 36 -14.11 -1.05 -10.13
CA ARG A 36 -13.92 0.42 -10.19
C ARG A 36 -13.40 0.99 -8.88
N ALA A 37 -13.79 0.42 -7.73
CA ALA A 37 -13.30 0.83 -6.42
C ALA A 37 -11.79 0.55 -6.29
N GLN A 38 -11.34 -0.63 -6.72
CA GLN A 38 -9.91 -0.99 -6.71
C GLN A 38 -9.09 -0.08 -7.64
N VAL A 39 -9.58 0.18 -8.86
CA VAL A 39 -8.89 1.09 -9.81
C VAL A 39 -8.75 2.50 -9.22
N ARG A 40 -9.80 3.01 -8.56
CA ARG A 40 -9.74 4.31 -7.88
C ARG A 40 -8.72 4.31 -6.75
N ALA A 41 -8.70 3.26 -5.93
CA ALA A 41 -7.71 3.14 -4.85
C ALA A 41 -6.28 3.13 -5.39
N GLU A 42 -6.00 2.38 -6.45
CA GLU A 42 -4.68 2.36 -7.09
C GLU A 42 -4.30 3.70 -7.71
N LEU A 43 -5.24 4.37 -8.38
CA LEU A 43 -4.99 5.71 -8.92
C LEU A 43 -4.63 6.70 -7.81
N ILE A 44 -5.35 6.67 -6.69
CA ILE A 44 -5.04 7.51 -5.52
C ILE A 44 -3.63 7.21 -5.00
N GLN A 45 -3.24 5.93 -4.92
CA GLN A 45 -1.86 5.57 -4.54
C GLN A 45 -0.84 6.11 -5.55
N ALA A 46 -1.07 5.96 -6.85
CA ALA A 46 -0.17 6.47 -7.89
C ALA A 46 0.03 8.01 -7.81
N TYR A 47 -1.03 8.76 -7.49
CA TYR A 47 -0.89 10.20 -7.23
C TYR A 47 -0.02 10.48 -6.00
N ARG A 48 -0.23 9.74 -4.90
CA ARG A 48 0.55 9.88 -3.65
C ARG A 48 2.03 9.51 -3.87
N ASP A 49 2.27 8.48 -4.65
CA ASP A 49 3.61 8.03 -5.02
C ASP A 49 4.30 9.02 -5.97
N GLY A 50 3.54 9.88 -6.64
CA GLY A 50 4.04 10.90 -7.56
C GLY A 50 4.36 10.37 -8.96
N VAL A 51 4.00 9.12 -9.26
CA VAL A 51 4.41 8.40 -10.49
C VAL A 51 3.52 8.69 -11.70
N ILE A 52 2.57 9.62 -11.59
CA ILE A 52 1.76 10.06 -12.72
C ILE A 52 2.61 10.98 -13.63
N PRO A 53 2.82 10.64 -14.91
CA PRO A 53 3.57 11.48 -15.84
C PRO A 53 2.95 12.88 -15.95
N ALA A 54 3.79 13.91 -16.00
CA ALA A 54 3.31 15.29 -16.14
C ALA A 54 2.92 15.62 -17.59
N SER A 55 3.45 14.88 -18.57
CA SER A 55 3.15 15.02 -19.99
C SER A 55 3.33 13.69 -20.71
N ASP A 56 2.80 13.57 -21.93
CA ASP A 56 2.78 12.34 -22.72
C ASP A 56 4.19 11.76 -23.00
N GLY A 57 5.23 12.60 -23.04
CA GLY A 57 6.61 12.19 -23.27
C GLY A 57 7.42 11.88 -22.01
N ASP A 58 6.87 12.12 -20.82
CA ASP A 58 7.56 11.94 -19.53
C ASP A 58 7.30 10.55 -18.95
N TYR A 59 7.26 9.53 -19.81
CA TYR A 59 7.08 8.14 -19.41
C TYR A 59 8.33 7.30 -19.70
N PRO A 60 8.89 6.60 -18.69
CA PRO A 60 8.54 6.68 -17.27
C PRO A 60 9.00 8.02 -16.65
N PRO A 61 8.29 8.56 -15.64
CA PRO A 61 8.63 9.86 -15.08
C PRO A 61 9.98 9.82 -14.37
N SER A 62 10.75 10.90 -14.53
CA SER A 62 12.01 11.06 -13.80
C SER A 62 11.79 11.22 -12.29
N GLN A 63 12.81 10.94 -11.48
CA GLN A 63 12.74 11.18 -10.02
C GLN A 63 12.42 12.64 -9.69
N ALA A 64 12.98 13.59 -10.46
CA ALA A 64 12.67 15.00 -10.29
C ALA A 64 11.19 15.32 -10.57
N THR A 65 10.59 14.70 -11.58
CA THR A 65 9.14 14.80 -11.84
C THR A 65 8.35 14.25 -10.66
N ILE A 66 8.72 13.06 -10.19
CA ILE A 66 8.05 12.39 -9.07
C ILE A 66 8.05 13.27 -7.81
N ASP A 67 9.20 13.84 -7.46
CA ASP A 67 9.33 14.72 -6.29
C ASP A 67 8.54 16.03 -6.45
N ALA A 68 8.54 16.60 -7.66
CA ALA A 68 7.74 17.77 -7.97
C ALA A 68 6.24 17.46 -7.89
N ASN A 69 5.80 16.29 -8.34
CA ASN A 69 4.41 15.84 -8.27
C ASN A 69 3.95 15.68 -6.82
N ARG A 70 4.77 15.03 -5.97
CA ARG A 70 4.48 14.92 -4.52
C ARG A 70 4.38 16.30 -3.87
N THR A 71 5.31 17.19 -4.20
CA THR A 71 5.32 18.57 -3.68
C THR A 71 4.04 19.32 -4.08
N ARG A 72 3.63 19.23 -5.35
CA ARG A 72 2.38 19.83 -5.83
C ARG A 72 1.14 19.23 -5.16
N LEU A 73 1.10 17.91 -4.99
CA LEU A 73 0.00 17.24 -4.30
C LEU A 73 -0.12 17.70 -2.84
N ALA A 74 1.00 17.78 -2.13
CA ALA A 74 1.06 18.25 -0.75
C ALA A 74 0.61 19.73 -0.62
N ALA A 75 1.04 20.58 -1.56
CA ALA A 75 0.64 21.98 -1.59
C ALA A 75 -0.84 22.18 -1.95
N ALA A 76 -1.35 21.41 -2.93
CA ALA A 76 -2.75 21.49 -3.34
C ALA A 76 -3.71 20.91 -2.29
N ASN A 77 -3.24 19.90 -1.53
CA ASN A 77 -3.99 19.20 -0.49
C ASN A 77 -5.46 18.92 -0.88
N PRO A 78 -5.72 18.18 -1.95
CA PRO A 78 -7.08 18.05 -2.49
C PRO A 78 -8.00 17.24 -1.56
N ALA A 79 -9.30 17.51 -1.61
CA ALA A 79 -10.28 16.88 -0.71
C ALA A 79 -10.26 15.34 -0.76
N TRP A 80 -10.08 14.75 -1.95
CA TRP A 80 -9.97 13.30 -2.12
C TRP A 80 -8.74 12.69 -1.44
N ALA A 81 -7.68 13.47 -1.20
CA ALA A 81 -6.48 13.02 -0.49
C ALA A 81 -6.65 13.08 1.04
N ARG A 82 -7.56 13.93 1.53
CA ARG A 82 -7.84 14.09 2.97
C ARG A 82 -8.88 13.10 3.49
N GLU A 83 -9.87 12.77 2.67
CA GLU A 83 -10.96 11.84 3.02
C GLU A 83 -10.49 10.38 3.19
N GLN A 84 -9.29 10.06 2.73
CA GLN A 84 -8.72 8.71 2.70
C GLN A 84 -7.58 8.51 3.71
N GLN A 85 -7.47 9.40 4.71
CA GLN A 85 -6.52 9.33 5.85
C GLN A 85 -7.23 8.81 7.09
#